data_AF-A0A673GED7-F1
#
_entry.id   AF-A0A673GED7-F1
#
_cell.length_a   1.000
_cell.length_b   1.000
_cell.length_c   1.000
_cell.angle_alpha   90.00
_cell.angle_beta   90.00
_cell.angle_gamma   90.00
#
_symmetry.space_group_name_H-M   'P 1'
#
loop_
_entity.id
_entity.type
_entity.pdbx_description
1 polymer ?
#
loop_
_entity_poly.entity_id
_entity_poly.type
_entity_poly.pdbx_seq_one_letter_code
_entity_poly.pdbx_strand_id
1 'polypeptide(L)' 'MVFPDGSVLFQQDNARCHAAEMIQEWFEKHDEEFKVLPWPPNSPDLNLIEHLWDVLDQ' A
#
# COMPACT_ATOMS: atom_id res chain seq x y z
N MET A 1 2.40 -2.76 -7.10
CA MET A 1 3.53 -3.25 -7.91
C MET A 1 3.13 -4.58 -8.53
N VAL A 2 3.37 -4.78 -9.82
CA VAL A 2 3.10 -6.06 -10.52
C VAL A 2 4.44 -6.68 -10.89
N PHE A 3 4.65 -7.93 -10.53
CA PHE A 3 5.89 -8.66 -10.80
C PHE A 3 5.79 -9.48 -12.09
N PRO A 4 6.94 -9.88 -12.69
CA PRO A 4 6.94 -10.65 -13.95
C PRO A 4 6.22 -12.01 -13.87
N ASP A 5 6.08 -12.58 -12.67
CA ASP A 5 5.34 -13.82 -12.43
C ASP A 5 3.82 -13.59 -12.28
N GLY A 6 3.36 -12.34 -12.44
CA GLY A 6 1.97 -11.95 -12.31
C GLY A 6 1.53 -11.66 -10.87
N SER A 7 2.41 -11.84 -9.88
CA SER A 7 2.07 -11.51 -8.50
C SER A 7 1.92 -10.00 -8.32
N VAL A 8 0.98 -9.60 -7.46
CA VAL A 8 0.65 -8.20 -7.19
C VAL A 8 0.86 -7.88 -5.73
N LEU A 9 1.55 -6.77 -5.47
CA LEU A 9 1.78 -6.23 -4.14
C LEU A 9 1.18 -4.83 -4.06
N PHE A 10 0.21 -4.67 -3.18
CA PHE A 10 -0.44 -3.40 -2.87
C PHE A 10 0.32 -2.69 -1.75
N GLN A 11 0.66 -1.42 -1.97
CA GLN A 11 1.35 -0.57 -1.01
C GLN A 11 0.39 0.51 -0.54
N GLN A 12 0.24 0.62 0.78
CA GLN A 12 -0.47 1.71 1.46
C GLN A 12 0.26 2.04 2.76
N ASP A 13 0.07 3.25 3.27
CA ASP A 13 0.54 3.61 4.60
C ASP A 13 -0.37 3.04 5.70
N ASN A 14 0.03 3.20 6.96
CA ASN A 14 -0.76 2.77 8.11
C ASN A 14 -1.68 3.87 8.65
N ALA A 15 -2.20 4.76 7.79
CA ALA A 15 -3.21 5.72 8.22
C ALA A 15 -4.40 5.01 8.88
N ARG A 16 -5.06 5.65 9.86
CA ARG A 16 -6.13 5.00 10.64
C ARG A 16 -7.27 4.46 9.79
N CYS A 17 -7.58 5.11 8.67
CA CYS A 17 -8.58 4.62 7.73
C CYS A 17 -8.14 3.31 7.04
N HIS A 18 -6.87 3.18 6.67
CA HIS A 18 -6.31 1.98 6.02
C HIS A 18 -6.13 0.82 7.00
N ALA A 19 -5.90 1.12 8.27
CA ALA A 19 -5.77 0.13 9.34
C ALA A 19 -7.11 -0.27 9.99
N ALA A 20 -8.24 0.26 9.52
CA ALA A 20 -9.56 -0.08 10.07
C ALA A 20 -9.89 -1.57 9.86
N GLU A 21 -10.59 -2.19 10.81
CA GLU A 21 -10.95 -3.62 10.77
C GLU A 21 -11.67 -4.01 9.48
N MET A 22 -12.67 -3.23 9.06
CA MET A 22 -13.39 -3.46 7.80
C MET A 22 -12.46 -3.50 6.57
N ILE A 23 -11.38 -2.72 6.57
CA ILE A 23 -10.40 -2.71 5.48
C ILE A 23 -9.50 -3.95 5.56
N GLN A 24 -9.09 -4.35 6.77
CA GLN A 24 -8.32 -5.60 6.97
C GLN A 24 -9.13 -6.82 6.52
N GLU A 25 -10.40 -6.93 6.92
CA GLU A 25 -11.29 -8.01 6.48
C GLU A 25 -11.47 -8.04 4.96
N TRP A 26 -11.51 -6.87 4.31
CA TRP A 26 -11.60 -6.81 2.86
C TRP A 26 -10.34 -7.36 2.20
N PHE A 27 -9.15 -7.04 2.73
CA PHE A 27 -7.89 -7.61 2.24
C PHE A 27 -7.80 -9.11 2.46
N GLU A 28 -8.22 -9.62 3.62
CA GLU A 28 -8.26 -11.06 3.88
C GLU A 28 -9.13 -11.82 2.88
N LYS A 29 -10.27 -11.23 2.47
CA LYS A 29 -11.16 -11.82 1.46
C LYS A 29 -10.55 -11.87 0.05
N HIS A 30 -9.57 -11.01 -0.24
CA HIS A 30 -8.95 -10.88 -1.57
C HIS A 30 -7.46 -11.29 -1.55
N ASP A 31 -7.04 -12.05 -0.53
CA ASP A 31 -5.63 -12.43 -0.32
C ASP A 31 -5.06 -13.33 -1.46
N GLU A 32 -5.93 -13.94 -2.27
CA GLU A 32 -5.55 -14.68 -3.49
C GLU A 32 -5.26 -13.76 -4.69
N GLU A 33 -5.77 -12.53 -4.70
CA GLU A 33 -5.64 -11.60 -5.83
C GLU A 33 -4.37 -10.75 -5.71
N PHE A 34 -4.02 -10.31 -4.50
CA PHE A 34 -2.82 -9.54 -4.22
C PHE A 34 -2.48 -9.57 -2.73
N LYS A 35 -1.24 -9.21 -2.40
CA LYS A 35 -0.79 -9.05 -1.01
C LYS A 35 -0.67 -7.60 -0.63
N VAL A 36 -0.92 -7.26 0.63
CA VAL A 36 -0.61 -5.94 1.19
C VAL A 36 0.83 -5.96 1.71
N LEU A 37 1.64 -4.98 1.31
CA LEU A 37 3.01 -4.81 1.80
C LEU A 37 2.98 -4.31 3.25
N PRO A 38 3.64 -4.99 4.21
CA PRO A 38 3.81 -4.46 5.55
C PRO A 38 4.56 -3.12 5.52
N TRP A 39 3.96 -2.08 6.09
CA TRP A 39 4.51 -0.74 6.05
C TRP A 39 5.10 -0.32 7.41
N PRO A 40 6.33 0.19 7.48
CA PRO A 40 6.87 0.76 8.72
C PRO A 40 6.17 2.09 9.06
N PRO A 41 5.86 2.36 10.35
CA PRO A 41 5.29 3.65 10.76
C PRO A 41 6.22 4.82 10.42
N ASN A 42 5.65 5.99 10.09
CA ASN A 42 6.37 7.25 9.87
C ASN A 42 7.51 7.16 8.84
N SER A 43 7.34 6.37 7.78
CA SER A 43 8.34 6.21 6.71
C SER A 43 7.80 6.78 5.37
N PRO A 44 7.58 8.10 5.26
CA PRO A 44 7.11 8.72 4.03
C PRO A 44 8.16 8.66 2.91
N ASP A 45 9.44 8.60 3.28
CA ASP A 45 10.58 8.49 2.37
C ASP A 45 10.53 7.23 1.49
N LEU A 46 9.92 6.16 2.01
CA LEU A 46 9.73 4.90 1.29
C LEU A 46 8.50 4.92 0.37
N ASN A 47 7.57 5.86 0.57
CA ASN A 47 6.31 5.90 -0.16
C ASN A 47 6.47 6.62 -1.51
N LEU A 48 6.35 5.86 -2.60
CA LEU A 48 6.55 6.39 -3.96
C LEU A 48 5.58 7.52 -4.32
N ILE A 49 4.38 7.54 -3.73
CA ILE A 49 3.41 8.59 -4.02
C ILE A 49 3.84 9.96 -3.47
N GLU A 50 4.59 9.99 -2.36
CA GLU A 50 5.11 11.25 -1.79
C GLU A 50 6.09 11.92 -2.77
N HIS A 51 6.99 11.13 -3.36
CA HIS A 51 7.90 11.61 -4.42
C HIS A 51 7.13 12.09 -5.66
N LEU A 52 6.00 11.47 -5.99
CA LEU A 52 5.17 11.92 -7.11
C LEU A 52 4.49 13.25 -6.79
N TRP A 53 3.98 13.43 -5.57
CA TRP A 53 3.42 14.70 -5.12
C TRP A 53 4.46 15.82 -5.16
N ASP A 54 5.68 15.57 -4.69
CA ASP A 54 6.79 16.53 -4.75
C ASP A 54 7.12 17.00 -6.18
N VAL A 55 6.90 16.15 -7.19
CA VAL A 55 7.07 16.52 -8.61
C VAL A 55 5.88 17.30 -9.14
N LEU A 56 4.66 16.98 -8.68
CA LEU A 56 3.43 17.65 -9.11
C LEU A 56 3.27 19.06 -8.52
N ASP A 57 3.84 19.30 -7.33
CA ASP A 57 3.80 20.59 -6.63
C ASP A 57 4.90 21.57 -7.09
N GLN A 58 5.75 21.17 -8.07
CA GLN A 58 6.74 22.03 -8.73
C GLN A 58 6.16 22.78 -9.93
#